data_AF-A0A1A8UQI6-F1
#
_entry.id   AF-A0A1A8UQI6-F1
#
_cell.length_a   1.000
_cell.length_b   1.000
_cell.length_c   1.000
_cell.angle_alpha   90.00
_cell.angle_beta   90.00
_cell.angle_gamma   90.00
#
_symmetry.space_group_name_H-M   'P 1'
#
loop_
_entity.id
_entity.type
_entity.pdbx_description
1 polymer ?
#
loop_
_entity_poly.entity_id
_entity_poly.type
_entity_poly.pdbx_seq_one_letter_code
_entity_poly.pdbx_strand_id
1 'polypeptide(L)'
;QQRAAQKMMQVFNQIKPDDLHHSPRFLDVSLVLWHSNGQWLTIERNLTGDFRKYNNNTGEEIAPCCSLEDLLLAFSHWTYEYSCKELMVLDMQGVGEELTDPTVITADDQSGSRGEMVFGPDNLGDAAIKGFVQKHSCNLCCHRLGLKDLRERPGSFESSSEDEPLSEQEERDGD
;
A
#
# COMPACT_ATOMS: atom_id res chain seq x y z
N GLN A 1 -4.29 4.76 14.81
CA GLN A 1 -4.24 4.46 13.37
C GLN A 1 -4.41 5.70 12.48
N GLN A 2 -5.51 6.45 12.56
CA GLN A 2 -5.80 7.59 11.66
C GLN A 2 -4.61 8.55 11.46
N ARG A 3 -3.99 9.01 12.55
CA ARG A 3 -2.85 9.93 12.47
C ARG A 3 -1.61 9.36 11.77
N ALA A 4 -1.40 8.05 11.84
CA ALA A 4 -0.29 7.41 11.11
C ALA A 4 -0.60 7.38 9.61
N ALA A 5 -1.82 7.01 9.23
CA ALA A 5 -2.27 7.05 7.84
C ALA A 5 -2.25 8.48 7.26
N GLN A 6 -2.64 9.49 8.05
CA GLN A 6 -2.51 10.91 7.68
C GLN A 6 -1.08 11.28 7.31
N LYS A 7 -0.10 10.93 8.15
CA LYS A 7 1.31 11.22 7.88
C LYS A 7 1.82 10.51 6.63
N MET A 8 1.46 9.24 6.43
CA MET A 8 1.82 8.51 5.22
C MET A 8 1.22 9.16 3.97
N MET A 9 -0.05 9.56 4.01
CA MET A 9 -0.71 10.25 2.91
C MET A 9 -0.09 11.62 2.61
N GLN A 10 0.32 12.36 3.63
CA GLN A 10 1.04 13.62 3.46
C GLN A 10 2.37 13.43 2.73
N VAL A 11 3.14 12.40 3.12
CA VAL A 11 4.40 12.07 2.45
C VAL A 11 4.15 11.62 1.01
N PHE A 12 3.19 10.71 0.80
CA PHE A 12 2.79 10.25 -0.52
C PHE A 12 2.47 11.42 -1.45
N ASN A 13 1.66 12.37 -0.97
CA ASN A 13 1.26 13.52 -1.75
C ASN A 13 2.41 14.47 -2.12
N GLN A 14 3.50 14.47 -1.35
CA GLN A 14 4.69 15.28 -1.61
C GLN A 14 5.66 14.62 -2.61
N ILE A 15 5.69 13.29 -2.67
CA ILE A 15 6.69 12.57 -3.47
C ILE A 15 6.12 11.92 -4.74
N LYS A 16 4.80 11.76 -4.83
CA LYS A 16 4.17 11.19 -6.02
C LYS A 16 4.47 12.05 -7.26
N PRO A 17 4.56 11.45 -8.46
CA PRO A 17 4.68 12.19 -9.70
C PRO A 17 3.59 13.25 -9.90
N ASP A 18 3.94 14.40 -10.50
CA ASP A 18 3.03 15.55 -10.69
C ASP A 18 1.84 15.25 -11.61
N ASP A 19 1.96 14.24 -12.50
CA ASP A 19 0.88 13.77 -13.37
C ASP A 19 -0.21 12.97 -12.61
N LEU A 20 0.07 12.55 -11.37
CA LEU A 20 -0.92 12.01 -10.45
C LEU A 20 -1.59 13.16 -9.68
N HIS A 21 -2.54 13.84 -10.30
CA HIS A 21 -3.09 15.11 -9.80
C HIS A 21 -3.91 15.01 -8.51
N HIS A 22 -4.44 13.83 -8.17
CA HIS A 22 -5.26 13.64 -6.97
C HIS A 22 -4.45 13.83 -5.69
N SER A 23 -5.03 14.48 -4.67
CA SER A 23 -4.36 14.65 -3.38
C SER A 23 -5.25 14.26 -2.20
N PRO A 24 -5.52 12.95 -2.03
CA PRO A 24 -6.37 12.45 -0.96
C PRO A 24 -5.82 12.82 0.42
N ARG A 25 -6.70 12.90 1.41
CA ARG A 25 -6.34 13.17 2.80
C ARG A 25 -7.24 12.41 3.75
N PHE A 26 -6.65 11.97 4.86
CA PHE A 26 -7.43 11.44 5.98
C PHE A 26 -7.91 12.57 6.89
N LEU A 27 -9.17 12.48 7.35
CA LEU A 27 -9.77 13.46 8.25
C LEU A 27 -9.03 13.56 9.58
N ASP A 28 -9.03 14.77 10.15
CA ASP A 28 -8.59 15.00 11.51
C ASP A 28 -9.59 14.42 12.51
N VAL A 29 -9.05 13.72 13.51
CA VAL A 29 -9.81 13.14 14.61
C VAL A 29 -9.44 13.83 15.90
N SER A 30 -10.45 14.17 16.69
CA SER A 30 -10.28 14.70 18.05
C SER A 30 -10.83 13.72 19.07
N LEU A 31 -10.21 13.69 20.25
CA LEU A 31 -10.67 12.92 21.39
C LEU A 31 -11.53 13.83 22.28
N VAL A 32 -12.74 13.40 22.63
CA VAL A 32 -13.67 14.14 23.49
C VAL A 32 -14.11 13.28 24.66
N LEU A 33 -14.08 13.86 25.85
CA LEU A 33 -14.63 13.24 27.06
C LEU A 33 -16.13 13.56 27.18
N TRP A 34 -16.97 12.54 27.11
CA TRP A 34 -18.39 12.64 27.41
C TRP A 34 -18.62 12.58 28.92
N HIS A 35 -18.69 13.77 29.55
CA HIS A 35 -18.74 13.89 31.01
C HIS A 35 -19.91 13.16 31.69
N SER A 36 -21.06 13.05 31.04
CA SER A 36 -22.27 12.49 31.66
C SER A 36 -22.15 11.00 32.03
N ASN A 37 -21.24 10.25 31.39
CA ASN A 37 -21.01 8.83 31.67
C ASN A 37 -19.51 8.44 31.70
N GLY A 38 -18.61 9.42 31.62
CA GLY A 38 -17.16 9.22 31.70
C GLY A 38 -16.54 8.51 30.50
N GLN A 39 -17.24 8.43 29.36
CA GLN A 39 -16.72 7.76 28.15
C GLN A 39 -15.88 8.69 27.29
N TRP A 40 -14.80 8.17 26.74
CA TRP A 40 -14.03 8.84 25.69
C TRP A 40 -14.58 8.48 24.32
N LEU A 41 -14.73 9.49 23.45
CA LEU A 41 -15.22 9.35 22.08
C LEU A 41 -14.20 9.96 21.12
N THR A 42 -14.08 9.37 19.93
CA THR A 42 -13.45 10.02 18.79
C THR A 42 -14.50 10.77 18.00
N ILE A 43 -14.19 12.00 17.62
CA ILE A 43 -15.04 12.82 16.75
C ILE A 43 -14.24 13.28 15.53
N GLU A 44 -14.94 13.42 14.43
CA GLU A 44 -14.41 13.94 13.18
C GLU A 44 -15.50 14.66 12.40
N ARG A 45 -15.10 15.34 11.33
CA ARG A 45 -16.06 16.06 10.49
C ARG A 45 -16.92 15.06 9.71
N ASN A 46 -18.24 15.29 9.71
CA ASN A 46 -19.15 14.53 8.87
C ASN A 46 -18.83 14.73 7.37
N LEU A 47 -18.64 13.63 6.64
CA LEU A 47 -18.53 13.63 5.18
C LEU A 47 -19.91 13.74 4.54
N THR A 48 -20.02 14.52 3.47
CA THR A 48 -21.28 14.67 2.71
C THR A 48 -21.04 14.22 1.28
N GLY A 49 -21.76 13.19 0.85
CA GLY A 49 -21.65 12.58 -0.48
C GLY A 49 -21.69 11.07 -0.42
N ASP A 50 -21.36 10.41 -1.53
CA ASP A 50 -21.38 8.96 -1.63
C ASP A 50 -20.18 8.36 -0.91
N PHE A 51 -20.41 7.83 0.29
CA PHE A 51 -19.39 7.11 1.04
C PHE A 51 -19.08 5.78 0.35
N ARG A 52 -17.80 5.54 0.06
CA ARG A 52 -17.32 4.33 -0.61
C ARG A 52 -16.13 3.74 0.14
N LYS A 53 -16.01 2.42 0.07
CA LYS A 53 -14.85 1.65 0.53
C LYS A 53 -14.15 1.06 -0.69
N TYR A 54 -12.88 1.37 -0.85
CA TYR A 54 -12.06 1.05 -2.03
C TYR A 54 -11.30 -0.27 -1.83
N ASN A 55 -10.83 -0.52 -0.62
CA ASN A 55 -10.30 -1.82 -0.22
C ASN A 55 -10.66 -2.15 1.24
N ASN A 56 -10.47 -3.39 1.65
CA ASN A 56 -10.68 -3.83 3.03
C ASN A 56 -9.42 -4.38 3.71
N ASN A 57 -9.46 -4.53 5.03
CA ASN A 57 -8.38 -5.08 5.85
C ASN A 57 -8.05 -6.55 5.59
N THR A 58 -8.78 -7.25 4.70
CA THR A 58 -8.46 -8.61 4.23
C THR A 58 -7.81 -8.61 2.84
N GLY A 59 -7.52 -7.43 2.29
CA GLY A 59 -6.89 -7.22 0.99
C GLY A 59 -7.83 -7.32 -0.20
N GLU A 60 -9.15 -7.34 -0.01
CA GLU A 60 -10.08 -7.23 -1.15
C GLU A 60 -10.15 -5.78 -1.64
N GLU A 61 -10.18 -5.62 -2.96
CA GLU A 61 -10.19 -4.32 -3.63
C GLU A 61 -11.39 -4.25 -4.58
N ILE A 62 -11.89 -3.04 -4.82
CA ILE A 62 -12.82 -2.79 -5.92
C ILE A 62 -12.11 -2.93 -7.27
N ALA A 63 -12.88 -3.12 -8.34
CA ALA A 63 -12.39 -2.86 -9.69
C ALA A 63 -12.40 -1.33 -9.92
N PRO A 64 -11.24 -0.67 -10.05
CA PRO A 64 -11.20 0.78 -10.21
C PRO A 64 -11.80 1.20 -11.56
N CYS A 65 -12.56 2.30 -11.56
CA CYS A 65 -13.21 2.85 -12.75
C CYS A 65 -12.77 4.30 -13.06
N CYS A 66 -11.90 4.88 -12.23
CA CYS A 66 -11.34 6.22 -12.43
C CYS A 66 -9.95 6.37 -11.80
N SER A 67 -9.24 7.45 -12.16
CA SER A 67 -7.88 7.74 -11.70
C SER A 67 -7.75 7.90 -10.18
N LEU A 68 -8.80 8.39 -9.52
CA LEU A 68 -8.80 8.51 -8.05
C LEU A 68 -8.79 7.12 -7.40
N GLU A 69 -9.64 6.21 -7.88
CA GLU A 69 -9.70 4.84 -7.35
C GLU A 69 -8.39 4.10 -7.59
N ASP A 70 -7.79 4.25 -8.77
CA ASP A 70 -6.45 3.72 -9.05
C ASP A 70 -5.41 4.26 -8.07
N LEU A 71 -5.41 5.58 -7.81
CA LEU A 71 -4.47 6.21 -6.88
C LEU A 71 -4.66 5.68 -5.45
N LEU A 72 -5.90 5.51 -4.99
CA LEU A 72 -6.22 5.04 -3.65
C LEU A 72 -5.79 3.59 -3.42
N LEU A 73 -5.97 2.72 -4.41
CA LEU A 73 -5.47 1.34 -4.35
C LEU A 73 -3.94 1.30 -4.40
N ALA A 74 -3.34 2.13 -5.27
CA ALA A 74 -1.89 2.24 -5.36
C ALA A 74 -1.25 2.82 -4.09
N PHE A 75 -1.97 3.67 -3.35
CA PHE A 75 -1.50 4.18 -2.06
C PHE A 75 -1.28 3.06 -1.05
N SER A 76 -2.20 2.10 -0.92
CA SER A 76 -2.01 0.94 -0.03
C SER A 76 -0.74 0.16 -0.39
N HIS A 77 -0.51 -0.13 -1.67
CA HIS A 77 0.72 -0.76 -2.13
C HIS A 77 1.96 0.12 -1.85
N TRP A 78 1.89 1.41 -2.15
CA TRP A 78 2.97 2.35 -1.88
C TRP A 78 3.36 2.35 -0.40
N THR A 79 2.40 2.34 0.54
CA THR A 79 2.73 2.30 1.98
C THR A 79 3.49 1.04 2.38
N TYR A 80 3.18 -0.09 1.74
CA TYR A 80 3.87 -1.36 1.97
C TYR A 80 5.33 -1.30 1.50
N GLU A 81 5.59 -0.80 0.29
CA GLU A 81 6.96 -0.68 -0.22
C GLU A 81 7.75 0.44 0.48
N TYR A 82 7.13 1.61 0.72
CA TYR A 82 7.76 2.76 1.35
C TYR A 82 8.22 2.48 2.79
N SER A 83 7.49 1.62 3.51
CA SER A 83 7.84 1.20 4.86
C SER A 83 8.78 0.00 4.93
N CYS A 84 9.43 -0.38 3.83
CA CYS A 84 10.24 -1.59 3.76
C CYS A 84 9.47 -2.85 4.20
N LYS A 85 8.17 -2.91 3.89
CA LYS A 85 7.25 -4.02 4.20
C LYS A 85 6.91 -4.19 5.68
N GLU A 86 7.21 -3.19 6.51
CA GLU A 86 6.92 -3.20 7.95
C GLU A 86 5.46 -2.83 8.26
N LEU A 87 4.85 -1.96 7.44
CA LEU A 87 3.47 -1.53 7.63
C LEU A 87 2.72 -1.33 6.31
N MET A 88 1.40 -1.34 6.39
CA MET A 88 0.52 -1.07 5.25
C MET A 88 -0.75 -0.38 5.72
N VAL A 89 -1.26 0.56 4.93
CA VAL A 89 -2.55 1.20 5.18
C VAL A 89 -3.61 0.54 4.31
N LEU A 90 -4.63 -0.05 4.93
CA LEU A 90 -5.82 -0.62 4.30
C LEU A 90 -7.08 0.10 4.82
N ASP A 91 -8.25 -0.43 4.45
CA ASP A 91 -9.54 0.20 4.74
C ASP A 91 -9.60 1.62 4.18
N MET A 92 -9.17 1.77 2.93
CA MET A 92 -9.30 3.01 2.19
C MET A 92 -10.79 3.27 1.97
N GLN A 93 -11.35 4.28 2.65
CA GLN A 93 -12.77 4.62 2.56
C GLN A 93 -13.04 6.10 2.83
N GLY A 94 -14.13 6.61 2.28
CA GLY A 94 -14.53 8.01 2.44
C GLY A 94 -15.38 8.53 1.28
N VAL A 95 -15.31 9.84 1.05
CA VAL A 95 -16.02 10.55 -0.03
C VAL A 95 -15.02 11.28 -0.90
N GLY A 96 -14.83 10.81 -2.14
CA GLY A 96 -13.84 11.36 -3.05
C GLY A 96 -12.43 11.30 -2.46
N GLU A 97 -11.76 12.45 -2.37
CA GLU A 97 -10.41 12.59 -1.82
C GLU A 97 -10.37 12.71 -0.28
N GLU A 98 -11.52 12.75 0.38
CA GLU A 98 -11.59 12.83 1.84
C GLU A 98 -11.86 11.46 2.43
N LEU A 99 -10.88 10.94 3.15
CA LEU A 99 -10.85 9.58 3.65
C LEU A 99 -10.94 9.55 5.17
N THR A 100 -11.42 8.44 5.72
CA THR A 100 -11.49 8.24 7.17
C THR A 100 -11.39 6.77 7.55
N ASP A 101 -11.25 6.50 8.84
CA ASP A 101 -11.24 5.18 9.46
C ASP A 101 -10.31 4.16 8.76
N PRO A 102 -9.03 4.48 8.49
CA PRO A 102 -8.11 3.52 7.92
C PRO A 102 -7.67 2.50 8.96
N THR A 103 -7.34 1.29 8.47
CA THR A 103 -6.64 0.27 9.25
C THR A 103 -5.15 0.33 8.93
N VAL A 104 -4.32 0.45 9.97
CA VAL A 104 -2.86 0.32 9.81
C VAL A 104 -2.47 -1.10 10.22
N ILE A 105 -2.02 -1.86 9.24
CA ILE A 105 -1.49 -3.21 9.40
C ILE A 105 0.00 -3.11 9.65
N THR A 106 0.50 -3.85 10.63
CA THR A 106 1.94 -4.05 10.86
C THR A 106 2.22 -5.53 10.74
N ALA A 107 3.37 -5.89 10.15
CA ALA A 107 3.83 -7.28 10.24
C ALA A 107 3.99 -7.68 11.72
N ASP A 108 3.65 -8.92 12.06
CA ASP A 108 3.82 -9.38 13.43
C ASP A 108 5.33 -9.41 13.75
N ASP A 109 5.73 -8.81 14.88
CA ASP A 109 7.12 -8.85 15.31
C ASP A 109 7.52 -10.31 15.61
N GLN A 110 8.44 -10.84 14.80
CA GLN A 110 9.03 -12.16 15.00
C GLN A 110 9.81 -12.26 16.34
N SER A 111 10.06 -11.13 17.04
CA SER A 111 10.77 -11.09 18.32
C SER A 111 9.96 -11.64 19.53
N GLY A 112 8.70 -12.01 19.33
CA GLY A 112 7.93 -12.72 20.37
C GLY A 112 7.28 -11.80 21.42
N SER A 113 7.26 -10.47 21.21
CA SER A 113 6.36 -9.57 21.94
C SER A 113 4.93 -9.70 21.42
N ARG A 114 4.32 -10.88 21.63
CA ARG A 114 2.96 -11.28 21.26
C ARG A 114 1.81 -10.45 21.89
N GLY A 115 2.10 -9.26 22.41
CA GLY A 115 1.22 -8.58 23.37
C GLY A 115 0.67 -7.22 22.98
N GLU A 116 1.34 -6.45 22.12
CA GLU A 116 0.96 -5.05 21.90
C GLU A 116 0.59 -4.80 20.44
N MET A 117 -0.69 -5.01 20.10
CA MET A 117 -1.23 -4.58 18.81
C MET A 117 -1.13 -3.06 18.72
N VAL A 118 -0.13 -2.56 18.00
CA VAL A 118 0.23 -1.13 17.97
C VAL A 118 -0.89 -0.23 17.40
N PHE A 119 -1.79 -0.79 16.57
CA PHE A 119 -2.76 0.00 15.81
C PHE A 119 -4.23 -0.36 15.95
N GLY A 120 -4.63 -1.05 17.02
CA GLY A 120 -6.04 -1.33 17.31
C GLY A 120 -6.50 -2.73 16.90
N PRO A 121 -7.79 -3.06 17.10
CA PRO A 121 -8.30 -4.43 17.01
C PRO A 121 -8.40 -4.98 15.57
N ASP A 122 -8.45 -4.11 14.56
CA ASP A 122 -8.64 -4.52 13.17
C ASP A 122 -7.33 -4.88 12.45
N ASN A 123 -6.20 -4.81 13.15
CA ASN A 123 -4.90 -5.24 12.63
C ASN A 123 -4.83 -6.77 12.57
N LEU A 124 -5.03 -7.34 11.38
CA LEU A 124 -4.93 -8.79 11.14
C LEU A 124 -3.48 -9.25 10.83
N GLY A 125 -2.49 -8.38 11.02
CA GLY A 125 -1.06 -8.68 10.88
C GLY A 125 -0.70 -9.32 9.54
N ASP A 126 0.09 -10.39 9.59
CA ASP A 126 0.58 -11.12 8.42
C ASP A 126 -0.56 -11.68 7.54
N ALA A 127 -1.73 -11.97 8.12
CA ALA A 127 -2.88 -12.45 7.35
C ALA A 127 -3.43 -11.37 6.41
N ALA A 128 -3.51 -10.12 6.87
CA ALA A 128 -3.87 -8.98 6.02
C ALA A 128 -2.83 -8.74 4.92
N ILE A 129 -1.54 -8.77 5.28
CA ILE A 129 -0.44 -8.57 4.33
C ILE A 129 -0.50 -9.63 3.22
N LYS A 130 -0.60 -10.90 3.60
CA LYS A 130 -0.70 -12.01 2.64
C LYS A 130 -1.94 -11.90 1.76
N GLY A 131 -3.08 -11.54 2.36
CA GLY A 131 -4.33 -11.31 1.63
C GLY A 131 -4.18 -10.23 0.56
N PHE A 132 -3.59 -9.09 0.94
CA PHE A 132 -3.34 -7.98 0.03
C PHE A 132 -2.37 -8.38 -1.09
N VAL A 133 -1.20 -8.93 -0.77
CA VAL A 133 -0.20 -9.35 -1.78
C VAL A 133 -0.77 -10.33 -2.81
N GLN A 134 -1.69 -11.21 -2.39
CA GLN A 134 -2.32 -12.19 -3.30
C GLN A 134 -3.39 -11.58 -4.20
N LYS A 135 -4.11 -10.57 -3.73
CA LYS A 135 -5.32 -10.04 -4.39
C LYS A 135 -5.06 -8.74 -5.13
N HIS A 136 -4.10 -7.93 -4.67
CA HIS A 136 -3.77 -6.65 -5.28
C HIS A 136 -3.34 -6.84 -6.73
N SER A 137 -3.92 -6.04 -7.61
CA SER A 137 -3.53 -5.96 -9.00
C SER A 137 -2.94 -4.60 -9.27
N CYS A 138 -1.65 -4.55 -9.60
CA CYS A 138 -0.99 -3.28 -9.94
C CYS A 138 -1.75 -2.58 -11.07
N ASN A 139 -1.99 -1.30 -10.89
CA ASN A 139 -2.64 -0.44 -11.86
C ASN A 139 -1.66 0.61 -12.40
N LEU A 140 -2.15 1.52 -13.26
CA LEU A 140 -1.33 2.56 -13.86
C LEU A 140 -0.61 3.44 -12.82
N CYS A 141 -1.27 3.76 -11.70
CA CYS A 141 -0.67 4.54 -10.63
C CYS A 141 0.50 3.78 -9.96
N CYS A 142 0.36 2.46 -9.72
CA CYS A 142 1.46 1.65 -9.18
C CYS A 142 2.70 1.72 -10.06
N HIS A 143 2.52 1.59 -11.39
CA HIS A 143 3.62 1.68 -12.35
C HIS A 143 4.24 3.07 -12.42
N ARG A 144 3.42 4.13 -12.37
CA ARG A 144 3.89 5.53 -12.34
C ARG A 144 4.71 5.83 -11.09
N LEU A 145 4.34 5.23 -9.97
CA LEU A 145 5.08 5.31 -8.71
C LEU A 145 6.37 4.46 -8.70
N GLY A 146 6.64 3.68 -9.75
CA GLY A 146 7.80 2.80 -9.83
C GLY A 146 7.74 1.60 -8.88
N LEU A 147 6.54 1.20 -8.47
CA LEU A 147 6.34 0.06 -7.56
C LEU A 147 6.53 -1.27 -8.32
N LYS A 148 7.15 -2.25 -7.64
CA LYS A 148 7.31 -3.60 -8.18
C LYS A 148 6.00 -4.36 -8.10
N ASP A 149 5.70 -5.22 -9.08
CA ASP A 149 4.52 -6.08 -8.95
C ASP A 149 4.72 -7.05 -7.78
N LEU A 150 3.77 -7.07 -6.85
CA LEU A 150 3.81 -7.92 -5.65
C LEU A 150 3.75 -9.42 -5.99
N ARG A 151 3.31 -9.78 -7.20
CA ARG A 151 3.24 -11.16 -7.68
C ARG A 151 4.48 -11.61 -8.43
N GLU A 152 5.36 -10.68 -8.83
CA GLU A 152 6.63 -11.04 -9.45
C GLU A 152 7.55 -11.66 -8.40
N ARG A 153 7.94 -12.93 -8.63
CA ARG A 153 8.89 -13.61 -7.76
C ARG A 153 10.27 -12.96 -7.92
N PRO A 154 11.03 -12.74 -6.84
CA PRO A 154 12.41 -12.29 -6.96
C PRO A 154 13.24 -13.41 -7.59
N GLY A 155 13.50 -13.34 -8.89
CA GLY A 155 14.27 -14.39 -9.58
C GLY A 155 14.31 -14.31 -11.10
N SER A 156 14.83 -13.21 -11.64
CA SER A 156 15.52 -13.21 -12.95
C SER A 156 16.34 -11.92 -13.12
N PHE A 157 17.36 -11.74 -12.28
CA PHE A 157 18.51 -10.98 -12.75
C PHE A 157 19.25 -11.90 -13.70
N GLU A 158 19.00 -11.75 -15.01
CA GLU A 158 19.84 -12.38 -16.02
C GLU A 158 21.25 -11.80 -15.89
N SER A 159 22.17 -12.65 -15.44
CA SER A 159 23.60 -12.45 -15.62
C SER A 159 23.89 -12.48 -17.12
N SER A 160 23.97 -11.33 -17.77
CA SER A 160 24.61 -11.22 -19.08
C SER A 160 26.12 -11.28 -18.87
N SER A 161 26.65 -12.48 -18.66
CA SER A 161 28.08 -12.73 -18.86
C SER A 161 28.33 -12.82 -20.37
N GLU A 162 29.27 -12.00 -20.80
CA GLU A 162 29.79 -11.84 -22.15
C GLU A 162 30.25 -13.19 -22.72
N ASP A 163 29.85 -13.52 -23.94
CA ASP A 163 30.50 -14.55 -24.75
C ASP A 163 30.46 -14.12 -26.23
N GLU A 164 31.64 -13.87 -26.78
CA GLU A 164 32.13 -14.16 -28.15
C GLU A 164 33.54 -13.52 -28.30
N PRO A 165 34.47 -14.01 -29.15
CA PRO A 165 34.49 -15.25 -29.92
C PRO A 165 35.78 -16.10 -29.69
N LEU A 166 35.77 -17.38 -30.06
CA LEU A 166 36.99 -18.17 -30.32
C LEU A 166 37.07 -18.55 -31.80
N SER A 167 38.04 -17.97 -32.48
CA SER A 167 38.41 -18.21 -33.87
C SER A 167 39.19 -19.52 -34.05
N GLU A 168 38.76 -20.27 -35.05
CA GLU A 168 39.55 -21.06 -36.02
C GLU A 168 40.56 -22.10 -35.51
N GLN A 169 40.24 -23.37 -35.81
CA GLN A 169 41.13 -24.27 -36.56
C GLN A 169 40.40 -25.59 -36.85
N GLU A 170 39.99 -25.81 -38.11
CA GLU A 170 39.98 -27.17 -38.67
C GLU A 170 40.42 -27.12 -40.14
N GLU A 171 41.36 -28.01 -40.42
CA GLU A 171 42.09 -28.21 -41.66
C GLU A 171 41.17 -28.73 -42.77
N ARG A 172 41.47 -28.35 -44.01
CA ARG A 172 40.94 -29.03 -45.19
C ARG A 172 42.06 -29.36 -46.16
N ASP A 173 42.40 -30.64 -46.20
CA ASP A 173 43.13 -31.31 -47.27
C ASP A 173 42.48 -31.10 -48.64
N GLY A 174 43.30 -31.00 -49.69
CA GLY A 174 42.89 -31.36 -51.05
C GLY A 174 43.55 -30.60 -52.21
N ASP A 175 44.62 -31.22 -52.73
CA ASP A 175 45.23 -31.13 -54.08
C ASP A 175 46.05 -29.88 -54.47
#